data_AF-A0A4S8L437-F1
#
_entry.id   AF-A0A4S8L437-F1
#
_cell.length_a   1.000
_cell.length_b   1.000
_cell.length_c   1.000
_cell.angle_alpha   90.00
_cell.angle_beta   90.00
_cell.angle_gamma   90.00
#
_symmetry.space_group_name_H-M   'P 1'
#
loop_
_entity.id
_entity.type
_entity.pdbx_description
1 polymer ?
#
loop_
_entity_poly.entity_id
_entity_poly.type
_entity_poly.pdbx_seq_one_letter_code
_entity_poly.pdbx_strand_id
1 'polypeptide(L)'
;MLLSPSANPRSNPLYPDRSVFLAGSIEMGKAEDWQAKLTSTLSNLGLPYHLTVLNPRRESWDPSWIQDISNPQFRGQIEWELDCQDRADVIAMYLHPDDEGSISLLELGLLAESGKMVVCCPEGFSSRGNVQIVCKRYGISLVGSMDELVQEVVKRLGELPAPQDTKTHMDGISWLPTETLGLAYAALRSRLDVATIAKDGTADDNKTSLSLTLK
;
A
#
# COMPACT_ATOMS: atom_id res chain seq x y z
N MET A 1 12.08 -2.62 6.96
CA MET A 1 12.16 -3.40 5.70
C MET A 1 11.96 -2.45 4.53
N LEU A 2 12.74 -2.53 3.45
CA LEU A 2 12.53 -1.75 2.23
C LEU A 2 11.93 -2.67 1.16
N LEU A 3 10.85 -2.24 0.53
CA LEU A 3 10.21 -2.92 -0.60
C LEU A 3 10.18 -1.99 -1.81
N SER A 4 10.53 -2.54 -2.96
CA SER A 4 10.61 -1.84 -4.25
C SER A 4 9.81 -2.60 -5.32
N PRO A 5 9.57 -2.00 -6.51
CA PRO A 5 8.66 -2.56 -7.53
C PRO A 5 9.04 -3.92 -8.12
N SER A 6 10.22 -4.46 -7.81
CA SER A 6 10.60 -5.83 -8.15
C SER A 6 9.96 -6.89 -7.23
N ALA A 7 9.42 -6.49 -6.08
CA ALA A 7 8.71 -7.36 -5.15
C ALA A 7 7.20 -7.34 -5.42
N ASN A 8 6.56 -8.52 -5.47
CA ASN A 8 5.09 -8.61 -5.61
C ASN A 8 4.42 -8.24 -4.27
N PRO A 9 3.62 -7.16 -4.18
CA PRO A 9 2.98 -6.76 -2.94
C PRO A 9 1.83 -7.73 -2.61
N ARG A 10 1.20 -8.38 -3.60
CA ARG A 10 0.06 -9.28 -3.38
C ARG A 10 0.44 -10.61 -2.74
N SER A 11 1.70 -11.05 -2.85
CA SER A 11 2.19 -12.08 -1.94
C SER A 11 2.27 -11.46 -0.56
N ASN A 12 1.56 -12.02 0.42
CA ASN A 12 1.48 -11.51 1.78
C ASN A 12 2.65 -12.07 2.61
N PRO A 13 3.86 -11.46 2.68
CA PRO A 13 4.54 -11.51 3.95
C PRO A 13 3.69 -10.63 4.88
N LEU A 14 3.39 -11.11 6.08
CA LEU A 14 2.85 -10.24 7.13
C LEU A 14 3.67 -8.95 7.11
N TYR A 15 3.05 -7.82 6.76
CA TYR A 15 3.76 -6.57 6.90
C TYR A 15 4.11 -6.42 8.38
N PRO A 16 5.36 -6.08 8.71
CA PRO A 16 5.68 -5.59 10.03
C PRO A 16 4.74 -4.44 10.41
N ASP A 17 4.56 -4.25 11.72
CA ASP A 17 3.57 -3.42 12.41
C ASP A 17 3.13 -2.10 11.73
N ARG A 18 4.04 -1.43 11.00
CA ARG A 18 3.81 -0.13 10.36
C ARG A 18 4.39 -0.06 8.95
N SER A 19 3.75 0.73 8.09
CA SER A 19 4.17 0.94 6.71
C SER A 19 4.06 2.40 6.25
N VAL A 20 5.01 2.83 5.41
CA VAL A 20 5.00 4.13 4.74
C VAL A 20 5.29 3.99 3.25
N PHE A 21 4.48 4.63 2.40
CA PHE A 21 4.72 4.76 0.97
C PHE A 21 5.39 6.10 0.63
N LEU A 22 6.37 6.07 -0.27
CA LEU A 22 7.13 7.27 -0.67
C LEU A 22 6.63 7.80 -2.03
N ALA A 23 5.55 8.58 -2.02
CA ALA A 23 5.00 9.22 -3.21
C ALA A 23 5.75 10.51 -3.56
N GLY A 24 5.63 10.98 -4.80
CA GLY A 24 6.20 12.27 -5.20
C GLY A 24 7.27 12.17 -6.28
N SER A 25 8.05 13.25 -6.40
CA SER A 25 9.03 13.48 -7.47
C SER A 25 10.03 12.34 -7.60
N ILE A 26 10.18 11.77 -8.80
CA ILE A 26 11.21 10.80 -9.14
C ILE A 26 12.03 11.38 -10.29
N GLU A 27 13.10 12.08 -9.94
CA GLU A 27 14.06 12.54 -10.92
C GLU A 27 15.28 11.61 -10.94
N MET A 28 15.37 10.80 -12.00
CA MET A 28 16.48 9.88 -12.21
C MET A 28 17.78 10.64 -12.55
N GLY A 29 18.57 10.95 -11.52
CA GLY A 29 19.93 11.50 -11.65
C GLY A 29 20.05 13.01 -11.83
N LYS A 30 18.94 13.76 -11.71
CA LYS A 30 18.93 15.24 -11.80
C LYS A 30 18.78 15.95 -10.46
N ALA A 31 18.02 15.37 -9.54
CA ALA A 31 17.82 15.89 -8.19
C ALA A 31 18.35 14.92 -7.12
N GLU A 32 18.40 15.41 -5.87
CA GLU A 32 18.71 14.60 -4.70
C GLU A 32 17.75 13.40 -4.60
N ASP A 33 18.28 12.20 -4.31
CA ASP A 33 17.48 11.02 -4.02
C ASP A 33 16.86 11.15 -2.62
N TRP A 34 15.78 11.91 -2.54
CA TRP A 34 15.06 12.16 -1.30
C TRP A 34 14.45 10.86 -0.74
N GLN A 35 14.12 9.90 -1.60
CA GLN A 35 13.61 8.59 -1.18
C GLN A 35 14.66 7.85 -0.35
N ALA A 36 15.91 7.81 -0.84
CA ALA A 36 17.03 7.23 -0.09
C ALA A 36 17.30 7.98 1.22
N LYS A 37 17.27 9.32 1.19
CA LYS A 37 17.45 10.16 2.38
C LYS A 37 16.39 9.90 3.44
N LEU A 38 15.11 9.95 3.08
CA LEU A 38 14.00 9.69 3.99
C LEU A 38 14.07 8.26 4.55
N THR A 39 14.33 7.27 3.69
CA THR A 39 14.50 5.86 4.11
C THR A 39 15.61 5.69 5.13
N SER A 40 16.77 6.32 4.89
CA SER A 40 17.92 6.30 5.80
C SER A 40 17.59 6.97 7.13
N THR A 41 17.00 8.16 7.09
CA THR A 41 16.58 8.88 8.30
C THR A 41 15.63 8.04 9.14
N LEU A 42 14.55 7.52 8.55
CA LEU A 42 13.56 6.70 9.27
C LEU A 42 14.18 5.43 9.87
N SER A 43 15.12 4.80 9.16
CA SER A 43 15.81 3.59 9.64
C SER A 43 16.71 3.87 10.85
N ASN A 44 17.25 5.09 10.96
CA ASN A 44 18.18 5.49 12.02
C ASN A 44 17.50 6.02 13.28
N LEU A 45 16.18 6.26 13.26
CA LEU A 45 15.44 6.85 14.40
C LEU A 45 15.19 5.88 15.56
N GLY A 46 15.44 4.58 15.40
CA GLY A 46 15.21 3.60 16.47
C GLY A 46 13.75 3.52 16.91
N LEU A 47 12.81 3.52 15.96
CA LEU A 47 11.37 3.51 16.22
C LEU A 47 10.96 2.25 17.03
N PRO A 48 9.97 2.36 17.94
CA PRO A 48 9.58 1.26 18.84
C PRO A 48 8.76 0.15 18.14
N TYR A 49 8.71 0.16 16.82
CA TYR A 49 7.96 -0.76 15.97
C TYR A 49 8.75 -1.05 14.69
N HIS A 50 8.43 -2.16 14.04
CA HIS A 50 9.01 -2.45 12.74
C HIS A 50 8.33 -1.62 11.65
N LEU A 51 9.14 -0.86 10.89
CA LEU A 51 8.66 -0.05 9.78
C LEU A 51 9.01 -0.70 8.43
N THR A 52 8.01 -0.74 7.54
CA THR A 52 8.16 -1.07 6.13
C THR A 52 8.11 0.19 5.29
N VAL A 53 9.13 0.41 4.47
CA VAL A 53 9.18 1.51 3.51
C VAL A 53 8.87 0.94 2.12
N LEU A 54 7.82 1.44 1.49
CA LEU A 54 7.39 1.11 0.14
C LEU A 54 7.91 2.21 -0.79
N ASN A 55 9.02 1.95 -1.48
CA ASN A 55 9.71 2.93 -2.31
C ASN A 55 9.48 2.64 -3.80
N PRO A 56 8.76 3.49 -4.54
CA PRO A 56 8.49 3.29 -5.97
C PRO A 56 9.72 3.51 -6.87
N ARG A 57 10.76 4.20 -6.38
CA ARG A 57 11.98 4.48 -7.15
C ARG A 57 12.74 3.18 -7.44
N ARG A 58 12.94 2.86 -8.72
CA ARG A 58 13.80 1.75 -9.16
C ARG A 58 15.26 2.18 -9.23
N GLU A 59 16.17 1.27 -8.88
CA GLU A 59 17.60 1.45 -9.12
C GLU A 59 17.93 1.46 -10.63
N SER A 60 17.27 0.58 -11.40
CA SER A 60 17.38 0.51 -12.86
C SER A 60 16.04 0.90 -13.52
N TRP A 61 15.95 2.17 -13.94
CA TRP A 61 14.88 2.64 -14.81
C TRP A 61 15.32 2.54 -16.27
N ASP A 62 14.44 2.01 -17.12
CA ASP A 62 14.64 1.96 -18.56
C ASP A 62 13.77 3.04 -19.24
N PRO A 63 14.37 4.12 -19.74
CA PRO A 63 13.62 5.23 -20.34
C PRO A 63 12.95 4.86 -21.67
N SER A 64 13.21 3.67 -22.22
CA SER A 64 12.54 3.19 -23.43
C SER A 64 11.13 2.66 -23.19
N TRP A 65 10.71 2.53 -21.91
CA TRP A 65 9.38 2.03 -21.59
C TRP A 65 8.29 2.98 -22.09
N ILE A 66 7.46 2.46 -22.98
CA ILE A 66 6.26 3.13 -23.44
C ILE A 66 5.27 3.23 -22.28
N GLN A 67 4.78 4.43 -22.00
CA GLN A 67 3.73 4.68 -21.01
C GLN A 67 2.37 4.31 -21.58
N ASP A 68 2.12 3.02 -21.74
CA ASP A 68 0.85 2.47 -22.19
C ASP A 68 0.51 1.22 -21.38
N ILE A 69 -0.78 0.99 -21.12
CA ILE A 69 -1.25 -0.18 -20.38
C ILE A 69 -0.84 -1.51 -21.04
N SER A 70 -0.61 -1.53 -22.36
CA SER A 70 -0.13 -2.70 -23.09
C SER A 70 1.33 -3.05 -22.78
N ASN A 71 2.13 -2.11 -22.25
CA ASN A 71 3.49 -2.37 -21.83
C ASN A 71 3.47 -3.04 -20.44
N PRO A 72 3.82 -4.33 -20.32
CA PRO A 72 3.69 -5.06 -19.06
C PRO A 72 4.63 -4.56 -17.97
N GLN A 73 5.80 -4.02 -18.32
CA GLN A 73 6.73 -3.44 -17.33
C GLN A 73 6.18 -2.14 -16.75
N PHE A 74 5.70 -1.24 -17.62
CA PHE A 74 5.07 0.01 -17.18
C PHE A 74 3.80 -0.27 -16.36
N ARG A 75 2.89 -1.11 -16.88
CA ARG A 75 1.67 -1.51 -16.15
C ARG A 75 2.00 -2.11 -14.79
N GLY A 76 3.00 -3.00 -14.72
CA GLY A 76 3.42 -3.60 -13.45
C GLY A 76 3.96 -2.58 -12.43
N GLN A 77 4.64 -1.52 -12.89
CA GLN A 77 5.03 -0.41 -12.01
C GLN A 77 3.81 0.29 -11.43
N ILE A 78 2.90 0.73 -12.30
CA ILE A 78 1.73 1.52 -11.88
C ILE A 78 0.80 0.68 -10.98
N GLU A 79 0.56 -0.58 -11.32
CA GLU A 79 -0.23 -1.49 -10.48
C GLU A 79 0.44 -1.72 -9.11
N TRP A 80 1.77 -1.81 -9.07
CA TRP A 80 2.50 -1.92 -7.80
C TRP A 80 2.35 -0.67 -6.95
N GLU A 81 2.49 0.52 -7.54
CA GLU A 81 2.34 1.80 -6.85
C GLU A 81 0.95 1.95 -6.24
N LEU A 82 -0.09 1.67 -7.02
CA LEU A 82 -1.48 1.71 -6.57
C LEU A 82 -1.73 0.70 -5.44
N ASP A 83 -1.32 -0.57 -5.60
CA ASP A 83 -1.47 -1.60 -4.57
C ASP A 83 -0.75 -1.23 -3.26
N CYS A 84 0.43 -0.59 -3.37
CA CYS A 84 1.20 -0.17 -2.21
C CYS A 84 0.65 1.10 -1.53
N GLN A 85 0.13 2.06 -2.29
CA GLN A 85 -0.57 3.23 -1.77
C GLN A 85 -1.82 2.83 -0.98
N ASP A 86 -2.61 1.89 -1.52
CA ASP A 86 -3.80 1.37 -0.86
C ASP A 86 -3.48 0.69 0.48
N ARG A 87 -2.35 -0.01 0.55
CA ARG A 87 -1.96 -0.79 1.74
C ARG A 87 -1.16 -0.02 2.78
N ALA A 88 -0.51 1.07 2.40
CA ALA A 88 0.30 1.85 3.34
C ALA A 88 -0.56 2.41 4.48
N ASP A 89 0.02 2.50 5.69
CA ASP A 89 -0.61 3.19 6.81
C ASP A 89 -0.45 4.72 6.66
N VAL A 90 0.71 5.15 6.17
CA VAL A 90 1.04 6.56 5.89
C VAL A 90 1.59 6.69 4.48
N ILE A 91 1.21 7.77 3.79
CA ILE A 91 1.74 8.14 2.48
C ILE A 91 2.52 9.44 2.65
N ALA A 92 3.84 9.36 2.52
CA ALA A 92 4.72 10.51 2.52
C ALA A 92 4.91 10.98 1.08
N MET A 93 4.35 12.14 0.73
CA MET A 93 4.49 12.73 -0.60
C MET A 93 5.50 13.88 -0.57
N TYR A 94 6.53 13.83 -1.41
CA TYR A 94 7.49 14.94 -1.56
C TYR A 94 7.45 15.51 -2.98
N LEU A 95 7.13 16.80 -3.11
CA LEU A 95 7.07 17.52 -4.39
C LEU A 95 8.30 18.41 -4.52
N HIS A 96 9.30 17.96 -5.27
CA HIS A 96 10.55 18.70 -5.47
C HIS A 96 10.30 19.99 -6.25
N PRO A 97 10.90 21.14 -5.88
CA PRO A 97 10.64 22.44 -6.55
C PRO A 97 10.91 22.46 -8.06
N ASP A 98 11.87 21.64 -8.51
CA ASP A 98 12.28 21.57 -9.92
C ASP A 98 11.52 20.51 -10.76
N ASP A 99 10.60 19.77 -10.13
CA ASP A 99 9.76 18.76 -10.80
C ASP A 99 8.37 19.36 -11.15
N GLU A 100 7.78 18.92 -12.25
CA GLU A 100 6.39 19.28 -12.59
C GLU A 100 5.37 18.53 -11.72
N GLY A 101 5.70 17.34 -11.24
CA GLY A 101 4.92 16.54 -10.30
C GLY A 101 3.59 16.02 -10.88
N SER A 102 3.43 15.97 -12.20
CA SER A 102 2.15 15.67 -12.86
C SER A 102 1.47 14.38 -12.37
N ILE A 103 2.23 13.29 -12.24
CA ILE A 103 1.71 12.02 -11.71
C ILE A 103 1.44 12.12 -10.21
N SER A 104 2.34 12.75 -9.44
CA SER A 104 2.15 12.93 -8.00
C SER A 104 0.96 13.83 -7.66
N LEU A 105 0.62 14.80 -8.51
CA LEU A 105 -0.59 15.61 -8.39
C LEU A 105 -1.86 14.79 -8.67
N LEU A 106 -1.79 13.82 -9.60
CA LEU A 106 -2.87 12.85 -9.82
C LEU A 106 -3.06 11.96 -8.58
N GLU A 107 -1.98 11.43 -8.01
CA GLU A 107 -2.00 10.64 -6.78
C GLU A 107 -2.56 11.44 -5.59
N LEU A 108 -2.16 12.71 -5.45
CA LEU A 108 -2.70 13.60 -4.43
C LEU A 108 -4.21 13.74 -4.55
N GLY A 109 -4.73 13.91 -5.77
CA GLY A 109 -6.16 13.98 -6.02
C GLY A 109 -6.87 12.65 -5.71
N LEU A 110 -6.28 11.53 -6.14
CA LEU A 110 -6.83 10.19 -5.94
C LEU A 110 -6.95 9.81 -4.45
N LEU A 111 -5.97 10.21 -3.64
CA LEU A 111 -5.82 9.79 -2.25
C LEU A 111 -6.17 10.89 -1.23
N ALA A 112 -6.73 12.01 -1.68
CA ALA A 112 -6.99 13.18 -0.83
C ALA A 112 -7.87 12.88 0.39
N GLU A 113 -8.85 12.00 0.24
CA GLU A 113 -9.79 11.60 1.31
C GLU A 113 -9.32 10.37 2.11
N SER A 114 -8.17 9.79 1.78
CA SER A 114 -7.67 8.57 2.44
C SER A 114 -7.38 8.75 3.93
N GLY A 115 -7.09 9.99 4.36
CA GLY A 115 -6.59 10.30 5.71
C GLY A 115 -5.13 9.89 5.95
N LYS A 116 -4.47 9.22 4.99
CA LYS A 116 -3.13 8.64 5.13
C LYS A 116 -2.00 9.59 4.73
N MET A 117 -2.33 10.67 4.02
CA MET A 117 -1.33 11.52 3.38
C MET A 117 -0.69 12.55 4.32
N VAL A 118 0.63 12.70 4.14
CA VAL A 118 1.43 13.84 4.57
C VAL A 118 2.15 14.38 3.35
N VAL A 119 1.94 15.64 3.02
CA VAL A 119 2.51 16.27 1.82
C VAL A 119 3.60 17.24 2.22
N CYS A 120 4.80 17.05 1.69
CA CYS A 120 5.87 18.03 1.69
C CYS A 120 5.90 18.72 0.33
N CYS A 121 5.64 20.01 0.35
CA CYS A 121 5.78 20.88 -0.81
C CYS A 121 6.65 22.03 -0.32
N PRO A 122 7.90 22.16 -0.75
CA PRO A 122 8.71 23.33 -0.46
C PRO A 122 8.24 24.55 -1.27
N GLU A 123 8.75 25.73 -0.93
CA GLU A 123 8.62 26.89 -1.81
C GLU A 123 9.30 26.63 -3.17
N GLY A 124 8.78 27.23 -4.23
CA GLY A 124 9.30 27.06 -5.60
C GLY A 124 8.57 26.02 -6.46
N PHE A 125 7.88 25.03 -5.87
CA PHE A 125 7.10 24.08 -6.64
C PHE A 125 5.98 24.78 -7.44
N SER A 126 5.95 24.54 -8.75
CA SER A 126 5.12 25.29 -9.71
C SER A 126 3.63 25.34 -9.34
N SER A 127 3.09 24.22 -8.86
CA SER A 127 1.67 24.07 -8.50
C SER A 127 1.40 24.19 -6.99
N ARG A 128 2.32 24.79 -6.23
CA ARG A 128 2.21 24.92 -4.76
C ARG A 128 0.89 25.50 -4.28
N GLY A 129 0.38 26.54 -4.93
CA GLY A 129 -0.90 27.16 -4.54
C GLY A 129 -2.08 26.18 -4.65
N ASN A 130 -2.10 25.34 -5.68
CA ASN A 130 -3.11 24.30 -5.84
C ASN A 130 -2.99 23.23 -4.75
N VAL A 131 -1.77 22.77 -4.47
CA VAL A 131 -1.48 21.81 -3.40
C VAL A 131 -1.95 22.34 -2.04
N GLN A 132 -1.67 23.61 -1.73
CA GLN A 132 -2.13 24.26 -0.50
C GLN A 132 -3.65 24.25 -0.35
N ILE A 133 -4.38 24.60 -1.41
CA ILE A 133 -5.85 24.64 -1.40
C ILE A 133 -6.42 23.22 -1.21
N VAL A 134 -5.89 22.23 -1.93
CA VAL A 134 -6.32 20.82 -1.81
C VAL A 134 -6.04 20.30 -0.41
N CYS A 135 -4.83 20.48 0.12
CA CYS A 135 -4.46 20.01 1.45
C CYS A 135 -5.36 20.65 2.53
N LYS A 136 -5.60 21.96 2.43
CA LYS A 136 -6.51 22.65 3.35
C LYS A 136 -7.94 22.14 3.25
N ARG A 137 -8.43 21.87 2.04
CA ARG A 137 -9.81 21.41 1.80
C ARG A 137 -10.06 20.02 2.40
N TYR A 138 -9.10 19.11 2.27
CA TYR A 138 -9.24 17.72 2.71
C TYR A 138 -8.59 17.42 4.08
N GLY A 139 -8.02 18.44 4.74
CA GLY A 139 -7.37 18.26 6.05
C GLY A 139 -6.06 17.47 5.99
N ILE A 140 -5.35 17.53 4.86
CA ILE A 140 -4.05 16.86 4.67
C ILE A 140 -2.95 17.71 5.31
N SER A 141 -2.06 17.07 6.08
CA SER A 141 -0.90 17.75 6.67
C SER A 141 0.05 18.21 5.55
N LEU A 142 0.27 19.52 5.46
CA LEU A 142 1.16 20.14 4.48
C LEU A 142 2.35 20.78 5.19
N VAL A 143 3.57 20.37 4.82
CA VAL A 143 4.83 20.85 5.37
C VAL A 143 5.75 21.42 4.28
N GLY A 144 6.75 22.22 4.68
CA GLY A 144 7.62 22.96 3.76
C GLY A 144 9.01 22.36 3.55
N SER A 145 9.40 21.36 4.36
CA SER A 145 10.75 20.80 4.33
C SER A 145 10.79 19.29 4.53
N MET A 146 11.91 18.68 4.15
CA MET A 146 12.14 17.24 4.34
C MET A 146 12.16 16.85 5.83
N ASP A 147 12.73 17.70 6.68
CA ASP A 147 12.80 17.45 8.12
C ASP A 147 11.40 17.46 8.77
N GLU A 148 10.55 18.42 8.39
CA GLU A 148 9.15 18.46 8.84
C GLU A 148 8.36 17.25 8.32
N LEU A 149 8.66 16.77 7.10
CA LEU A 149 8.02 15.57 6.56
C LEU A 149 8.39 14.34 7.39
N VAL A 150 9.67 14.17 7.76
CA VAL A 150 10.10 13.10 8.66
C VAL A 150 9.32 13.16 9.97
N GLN A 151 9.26 14.35 10.59
CA GLN A 151 8.60 14.54 11.88
C GLN A 151 7.10 14.19 11.83
N GLU A 152 6.38 14.70 10.83
CA GLU A 152 4.94 14.45 10.71
C GLU A 152 4.66 12.98 10.33
N VAL A 153 5.48 12.34 9.49
CA VAL A 153 5.37 10.91 9.20
C VAL A 153 5.54 10.08 10.47
N VAL A 154 6.58 10.34 11.26
CA VAL A 154 6.84 9.61 12.52
C VAL A 154 5.69 9.81 13.52
N LYS A 155 5.18 11.04 13.62
CA LYS A 155 4.01 11.35 14.46
C LYS A 155 2.79 10.53 14.03
N ARG A 156 2.43 10.55 12.74
CA ARG A 156 1.29 9.78 12.21
C ARG A 156 1.46 8.29 12.47
N LEU A 157 2.65 7.73 12.24
CA LEU A 157 2.94 6.33 12.49
C LEU A 157 2.81 5.94 13.99
N GLY A 158 3.11 6.88 14.90
CA GLY A 158 2.95 6.71 16.34
C GLY A 158 1.51 6.84 16.84
N GLU A 159 0.65 7.57 16.13
CA GLU A 159 -0.77 7.78 16.46
C GLU A 159 -1.67 6.63 15.99
N LEU A 160 -1.18 5.77 15.10
CA LEU A 160 -1.93 4.60 14.64
C LEU A 160 -2.24 3.65 15.82
N PRO A 161 -3.41 3.00 15.83
CA PRO A 161 -3.74 2.00 16.84
C PRO A 161 -2.72 0.85 16.79
N ALA A 162 -2.47 0.20 17.92
CA ALA A 162 -1.62 -1.00 17.95
C ALA A 162 -2.15 -2.03 16.94
N PRO A 163 -1.27 -2.81 16.28
CA PRO A 163 -1.70 -3.86 15.37
C PRO A 163 -2.72 -4.75 16.07
N GLN A 164 -3.93 -4.85 15.51
CA GLN A 164 -4.90 -5.81 16.00
C GLN A 164 -4.37 -7.20 15.65
N ASP A 165 -4.12 -8.03 16.67
CA ASP A 165 -3.85 -9.45 16.48
C ASP A 165 -4.98 -10.04 15.64
N THR A 166 -4.71 -10.34 14.37
CA THR A 166 -5.71 -10.91 13.44
C THR A 166 -6.13 -12.35 13.81
N LYS A 167 -5.76 -12.83 15.01
CA LYS A 167 -6.25 -14.09 15.58
C LYS A 167 -7.73 -14.08 15.96
N THR A 168 -8.41 -12.94 16.02
CA THR A 168 -9.82 -12.90 16.48
C THR A 168 -10.87 -12.97 15.36
N HIS A 169 -10.48 -13.09 14.08
CA HIS A 169 -11.45 -13.17 12.98
C HIS A 169 -12.00 -14.58 12.70
N MET A 170 -12.08 -15.44 13.73
CA MET A 170 -12.96 -16.63 13.76
C MET A 170 -13.88 -16.70 15.00
N ASP A 171 -13.82 -15.73 15.93
CA ASP A 171 -14.65 -15.76 17.15
C ASP A 171 -15.97 -14.96 17.02
N GLY A 172 -16.15 -14.27 15.88
CA GLY A 172 -17.33 -13.45 15.57
C GLY A 172 -18.61 -14.23 15.19
N ILE A 173 -18.62 -15.56 15.36
CA ILE A 173 -19.79 -16.42 15.12
C ILE A 173 -20.32 -17.01 16.45
N SER A 174 -19.91 -16.47 17.60
CA SER A 174 -20.32 -16.99 18.91
C SER A 174 -21.64 -16.41 19.47
N TRP A 175 -22.25 -15.41 18.80
CA TRP A 175 -23.47 -14.75 19.31
C TRP A 175 -24.73 -14.93 18.44
N LEU A 176 -24.70 -15.80 17.43
CA LEU A 176 -25.92 -16.13 16.69
C LEU A 176 -26.61 -17.33 17.33
N PRO A 177 -27.94 -17.27 17.61
CA PRO A 177 -28.71 -18.43 18.02
C PRO A 177 -28.47 -19.59 17.06
N THR A 178 -28.31 -20.80 17.59
CA THR A 178 -27.83 -22.00 16.88
C THR A 178 -28.60 -22.31 15.59
N GLU A 179 -29.86 -21.87 15.52
CA GLU A 179 -30.74 -22.01 14.35
C GLU A 179 -30.31 -21.14 13.15
N THR A 180 -29.71 -19.98 13.41
CA THR A 180 -29.23 -19.04 12.37
C THR A 180 -27.97 -19.56 11.68
N LEU A 181 -27.13 -20.30 12.41
CA LEU A 181 -25.92 -20.94 11.89
C LEU A 181 -26.25 -22.04 10.89
N GLY A 182 -27.32 -22.81 11.14
CA GLY A 182 -27.78 -23.86 10.22
C GLY A 182 -28.23 -23.30 8.86
N LEU A 183 -28.91 -22.16 8.85
CA LEU A 183 -29.38 -21.50 7.63
C LEU A 183 -28.23 -20.83 6.86
N ALA A 184 -27.29 -20.18 7.55
CA ALA A 184 -26.11 -19.59 6.92
C ALA A 184 -25.20 -20.65 6.30
N TYR A 185 -24.97 -21.78 7.00
CA TYR A 185 -24.21 -22.90 6.47
C TYR A 185 -24.90 -23.56 5.27
N ALA A 186 -26.22 -23.75 5.31
CA ALA A 186 -26.98 -24.30 4.19
C ALA A 186 -26.97 -23.38 2.95
N ALA A 187 -27.07 -22.07 3.16
CA ALA A 187 -26.98 -21.08 2.09
C ALA A 187 -25.59 -21.03 1.45
N LEU A 188 -24.51 -21.12 2.27
CA LEU A 188 -23.14 -21.16 1.77
C LEU A 188 -22.85 -22.47 1.00
N ARG A 189 -23.37 -23.61 1.46
CA ARG A 189 -23.25 -24.91 0.77
C ARG A 189 -23.96 -24.92 -0.57
N SER A 190 -25.18 -24.37 -0.64
CA SER A 190 -25.94 -24.27 -1.90
C SER A 190 -25.26 -23.40 -2.96
N ARG A 191 -24.42 -22.44 -2.56
CA ARG A 191 -23.63 -21.59 -3.47
C ARG A 191 -22.33 -22.25 -3.95
N LEU A 192 -21.78 -23.17 -3.16
CA LEU A 192 -20.59 -23.96 -3.51
C LEU A 192 -20.93 -25.13 -4.45
N ASP A 193 -22.13 -25.69 -4.34
CA ASP A 193 -22.57 -26.80 -5.22
C ASP A 193 -22.83 -26.34 -6.68
N VAL A 194 -23.02 -25.04 -6.93
CA VAL A 194 -23.17 -24.49 -8.29
C VAL A 194 -21.82 -24.31 -9.02
N ALA A 195 -20.70 -24.31 -8.29
CA ALA A 195 -19.39 -24.00 -8.88
C ALA A 195 -18.59 -25.22 -9.40
N THR A 196 -19.10 -26.46 -9.28
CA THR A 196 -18.30 -27.67 -9.61
C THR A 196 -18.92 -28.60 -10.66
N ILE A 197 -19.77 -28.09 -11.58
CA ILE A 197 -20.19 -28.85 -12.77
C ILE A 197 -19.88 -28.05 -14.03
N ALA A 198 -18.60 -28.05 -14.42
CA ALA A 198 -18.17 -27.83 -15.79
C ALA A 198 -16.71 -28.30 -15.94
N LYS A 199 -16.52 -29.62 -16.04
CA LYS A 199 -15.41 -30.26 -16.76
C LYS A 199 -15.72 -31.75 -16.92
N ASP A 200 -16.42 -32.08 -18.01
CA ASP A 200 -16.34 -33.40 -18.63
C ASP A 200 -14.86 -33.68 -18.94
N GLY A 201 -14.26 -34.70 -18.32
CA GLY A 201 -14.06 -36.02 -18.91
C GLY A 201 -12.57 -36.14 -19.26
N THR A 202 -11.75 -37.00 -18.66
CA THR A 202 -11.87 -38.47 -18.60
C THR A 202 -11.05 -39.05 -17.41
N ALA A 203 -11.62 -40.11 -16.83
CA ALA A 203 -11.09 -41.14 -15.91
C ALA A 203 -9.57 -41.22 -15.64
N ASP A 204 -9.18 -41.41 -14.37
CA ASP A 204 -8.90 -42.76 -13.82
C ASP A 204 -8.71 -42.73 -12.29
N ASP A 205 -9.11 -43.83 -11.64
CA ASP A 205 -9.17 -44.06 -10.19
C ASP A 205 -7.77 -44.25 -9.56
N ASN A 206 -7.44 -43.51 -8.49
CA ASN A 206 -6.87 -44.15 -7.31
C ASN A 206 -6.95 -43.31 -6.02
N LYS A 207 -7.26 -44.01 -4.94
CA LYS A 207 -7.38 -43.57 -3.55
C LYS A 207 -6.10 -42.90 -3.02
N THR A 208 -6.26 -41.76 -2.33
CA THR A 208 -5.52 -41.53 -1.08
C THR A 208 -6.35 -40.72 -0.10
N SER A 209 -6.80 -41.39 0.95
CA SER A 209 -7.31 -40.81 2.19
C SER A 209 -6.18 -40.08 2.93
N LEU A 210 -6.38 -38.82 3.31
CA LEU A 210 -5.55 -38.16 4.33
C LEU A 210 -6.46 -37.50 5.38
N SER A 211 -6.69 -38.27 6.43
CA SER A 211 -7.04 -37.80 7.77
C SER A 211 -5.79 -37.24 8.47
N LEU A 212 -5.90 -36.12 9.20
CA LEU A 212 -5.36 -35.91 10.56
C LEU A 212 -5.62 -34.44 10.98
N THR A 213 -6.47 -34.19 11.97
CA THR A 213 -6.18 -34.11 13.42
C THR A 213 -5.49 -32.81 13.81
N LEU A 214 -6.28 -31.87 14.34
CA LEU A 214 -5.85 -30.62 14.96
C LEU A 214 -5.29 -30.89 16.36
N LYS A 215 -4.11 -30.36 16.64
CA LYS A 215 -3.63 -29.96 17.98
C LYS A 215 -3.28 -28.49 17.92
#